data_AF-A0AAE3ITH3-F1
#
_entry.id   AF-A0AAE3ITH3-F1
#
_cell.length_a   1.000
_cell.length_b   1.000
_cell.length_c   1.000
_cell.angle_alpha   90.00
_cell.angle_beta   90.00
_cell.angle_gamma   90.00
#
_symmetry.space_group_name_H-M   'P 1'
#
loop_
_entity.id
_entity.type
_entity.pdbx_description
1 polymer ?
#
loop_
_entity_poly.entity_id
_entity_poly.type
_entity_poly.pdbx_seq_one_letter_code
_entity_poly.pdbx_strand_id
1 'polypeptide(L)'
;MRKLIIRKYKLSTLLTFLVSGSVILTILILIGASYQSEKESLYNTYLTLNRSKANKISQSVNSLFEAMRMSLQDTTTFLEENNGMSDEEIQQQLQLVRKSSRYFNSLFWIDEKNRMQNISPLSVGIKGDKITNDVIQQAVASKRPALTIPFYSSTGRFMILMSEPFYDKEGNYRGIIGGTIYLQEKNVLYEILGNDISDKNGSYYYVVEQRGNILFHPDINLVGEKTKENPFVDDVLQEKSGAQVITNSAGIRMLAAYSTIPETGWRIIQQTPVSYVQKLLREHVEKLIFYIVPPFLALLLLSLFITRLLAKPFVQLADMVRQFGDGQKVNTPVKPTRWNREAHLLTDSLLTAIDSVQKHNTKLTVEAMTDPLTKLPNRRSLNTVMDRLVNDKQLFTLISIDIDHFKSINDTYGHQAGDEVLRDFAQTVQSVIRKTNRLFRYGGEEFVLILPNTKTEKAYYLAEMIRITIANSMSPIGKPITISIGISEFPAHAESYEKIFRNADIALYQSKIEGRNRTTIWSKDKE
;
A
#
# COMPACT_ATOMS: atom_id res chain seq x y z
N MET A 1 -21.44 -35.03 -4.65
CA MET A 1 -20.65 -33.80 -4.91
C MET A 1 -21.06 -32.72 -3.92
N ARG A 2 -20.17 -32.35 -2.99
CA ARG A 2 -20.39 -31.30 -1.98
C ARG A 2 -20.51 -29.93 -2.66
N LYS A 3 -21.61 -29.22 -2.44
CA LYS A 3 -21.74 -27.79 -2.78
C LYS A 3 -20.69 -27.00 -2.00
N LEU A 4 -19.67 -26.47 -2.70
CA LEU A 4 -18.81 -25.42 -2.15
C LEU A 4 -19.69 -24.20 -1.89
N ILE A 5 -19.94 -23.93 -0.61
CA ILE A 5 -20.55 -22.67 -0.16
C ILE A 5 -19.49 -21.60 -0.38
N ILE A 6 -19.59 -20.88 -1.51
CA ILE A 6 -18.78 -19.68 -1.75
C ILE A 6 -19.22 -18.65 -0.72
N ARG A 7 -18.42 -18.48 0.33
CA ARG A 7 -18.60 -17.45 1.36
C ARG A 7 -18.49 -16.09 0.66
N LYS A 8 -19.62 -15.41 0.45
CA LYS A 8 -19.65 -14.10 -0.22
C LYS A 8 -18.87 -13.10 0.63
N TYR A 9 -17.77 -12.58 0.10
CA TYR A 9 -16.98 -11.55 0.76
C TYR A 9 -17.74 -10.23 0.79
N LYS A 10 -17.61 -9.47 1.88
CA LYS A 10 -18.17 -8.11 1.96
C LYS A 10 -17.44 -7.24 0.94
N LEU A 11 -18.18 -6.37 0.25
CA LEU A 11 -17.63 -5.40 -0.72
C LEU A 11 -16.47 -4.58 -0.13
N SER A 12 -16.58 -4.21 1.16
CA SER A 12 -15.53 -3.51 1.89
C SER A 12 -14.22 -4.30 2.01
N THR A 13 -14.29 -5.62 2.18
CA THR A 13 -13.11 -6.49 2.25
C THR A 13 -12.41 -6.58 0.90
N LEU A 14 -13.17 -6.67 -0.19
CA LEU A 14 -12.63 -6.71 -1.54
C LEU A 14 -11.91 -5.39 -1.89
N LEU A 15 -12.57 -4.24 -1.65
CA LEU A 15 -12.00 -2.91 -1.87
C LEU A 15 -10.74 -2.69 -1.03
N THR A 16 -10.79 -3.08 0.25
CA THR A 16 -9.63 -2.99 1.15
C THR A 16 -8.44 -3.78 0.61
N PHE A 17 -8.66 -5.02 0.17
CA PHE A 17 -7.59 -5.85 -0.36
C PHE A 17 -7.04 -5.28 -1.67
N LEU A 18 -7.91 -4.81 -2.55
CA LEU A 18 -7.51 -4.23 -3.83
C LEU A 18 -6.65 -2.99 -3.65
N VAL A 19 -7.05 -2.06 -2.77
CA VAL A 19 -6.27 -0.84 -2.54
C VAL A 19 -4.99 -1.11 -1.75
N SER A 20 -5.05 -1.99 -0.75
CA SER A 20 -3.84 -2.36 0.00
C SER A 20 -2.82 -3.04 -0.91
N GLY A 21 -3.28 -3.95 -1.77
CA GLY A 21 -2.45 -4.65 -2.75
C GLY A 21 -1.83 -3.70 -3.77
N SER A 22 -2.60 -2.74 -4.32
CA SER A 22 -2.06 -1.78 -5.27
C SER A 22 -1.01 -0.87 -4.64
N VAL A 23 -1.27 -0.36 -3.43
CA VAL A 23 -0.31 0.48 -2.69
C VAL A 23 0.99 -0.26 -2.41
N ILE A 24 0.92 -1.50 -1.91
CA ILE A 24 2.12 -2.30 -1.62
C ILE A 24 2.89 -2.58 -2.91
N LEU A 25 2.20 -2.96 -3.99
CA LEU A 25 2.82 -3.24 -5.28
C LEU A 25 3.52 -1.99 -5.85
N THR A 26 2.89 -0.83 -5.76
CA THR A 26 3.48 0.45 -6.19
C THR A 26 4.76 0.76 -5.40
N ILE A 27 4.77 0.58 -4.09
CA ILE A 27 5.96 0.79 -3.25
C ILE A 27 7.09 -0.16 -3.66
N LEU A 28 6.79 -1.45 -3.87
CA LEU A 28 7.79 -2.44 -4.28
C LEU A 28 8.41 -2.11 -5.65
N ILE A 29 7.58 -1.72 -6.62
CA ILE A 29 8.04 -1.30 -7.95
C ILE A 29 8.93 -0.06 -7.85
N LEU A 30 8.52 0.95 -7.07
CA LEU A 30 9.29 2.19 -6.90
C LEU A 30 10.65 1.93 -6.23
N ILE A 31 10.69 1.15 -5.16
CA ILE A 31 11.94 0.82 -4.47
C ILE A 31 12.85 0.00 -5.39
N GLY A 32 12.31 -1.00 -6.10
CA GLY A 32 13.09 -1.82 -7.02
C GLY A 32 13.67 -1.02 -8.20
N ALA A 33 12.86 -0.19 -8.83
CA ALA A 33 13.29 0.68 -9.93
C ALA A 33 14.34 1.69 -9.47
N SER A 34 14.13 2.33 -8.32
CA SER A 34 15.08 3.29 -7.74
C SER A 34 16.40 2.62 -7.36
N TYR A 35 16.36 1.43 -6.76
CA TYR A 35 17.57 0.67 -6.44
C TYR A 35 18.40 0.35 -7.67
N GLN A 36 17.76 -0.15 -8.73
CA GLN A 36 18.46 -0.53 -9.97
C GLN A 36 19.05 0.70 -10.67
N SER A 37 18.28 1.79 -10.74
CA SER A 37 18.73 3.07 -11.31
C SER A 37 19.93 3.65 -10.55
N GLU A 38 19.85 3.70 -9.22
CA GLU A 38 20.92 4.24 -8.37
C GLU A 38 22.18 3.37 -8.43
N LYS A 39 22.02 2.04 -8.47
CA LYS A 39 23.13 1.11 -8.65
C LYS A 39 23.87 1.37 -9.96
N GLU A 40 23.14 1.48 -11.06
CA GLU A 40 23.74 1.74 -12.38
C GLU A 40 24.42 3.11 -12.44
N SER A 41 23.75 4.14 -11.91
CA SER A 41 24.27 5.50 -11.77
C SER A 41 25.60 5.51 -11.00
N LEU A 42 25.63 4.95 -9.79
CA LEU A 42 26.84 4.93 -8.96
C LEU A 42 27.99 4.15 -9.62
N TYR A 43 27.72 3.00 -10.23
CA TYR A 43 28.74 2.24 -10.93
C TYR A 43 29.36 3.06 -12.08
N ASN A 44 28.52 3.68 -12.92
CA ASN A 44 28.97 4.51 -14.03
C ASN A 44 29.73 5.76 -13.55
N THR A 45 29.27 6.41 -12.48
CA THR A 45 29.95 7.56 -11.87
C THR A 45 31.34 7.17 -11.38
N TYR A 46 31.49 6.07 -10.63
CA TYR A 46 32.79 5.67 -10.09
C TYR A 46 33.73 5.14 -11.17
N LEU A 47 33.23 4.46 -12.20
CA LEU A 47 34.05 4.09 -13.37
C LEU A 47 34.56 5.33 -14.11
N THR A 48 33.71 6.33 -14.32
CA THR A 48 34.09 7.61 -14.96
C THR A 48 35.07 8.40 -14.08
N LEU A 49 34.83 8.46 -12.77
CA LEU A 49 35.70 9.13 -11.82
C LEU A 49 37.08 8.47 -11.80
N ASN A 50 37.14 7.14 -11.75
CA ASN A 50 38.40 6.39 -11.76
C ASN A 50 39.16 6.62 -13.07
N ARG A 51 38.47 6.64 -14.21
CA ARG A 51 39.09 6.96 -15.51
C ARG A 51 39.64 8.38 -15.54
N SER A 52 38.87 9.36 -15.03
CA SER A 52 39.31 10.76 -14.96
C SER A 52 40.54 10.93 -14.07
N LYS A 53 40.56 10.29 -12.89
CA LYS A 53 41.72 10.26 -11.99
C LYS A 53 42.94 9.62 -12.66
N ALA A 54 42.80 8.43 -13.24
CA ALA A 54 43.90 7.76 -13.94
C ALA A 54 44.47 8.61 -15.09
N ASN A 55 43.61 9.28 -15.87
CA ASN A 55 44.05 10.18 -16.94
C ASN A 55 44.82 11.40 -16.41
N LYS A 56 44.32 12.04 -15.35
CA LYS A 56 45.00 13.19 -14.73
C LYS A 56 46.38 12.79 -14.22
N ILE A 57 46.47 11.66 -13.51
CA ILE A 57 47.74 11.14 -13.02
C ILE A 57 48.67 10.80 -14.19
N SER A 58 48.15 10.19 -15.25
CA SER A 58 48.94 9.88 -16.46
C SER A 58 49.54 11.13 -17.08
N GLN A 59 48.76 12.20 -17.22
CA GLN A 59 49.23 13.49 -17.72
C GLN A 59 50.30 14.09 -16.80
N SER A 60 50.07 14.09 -15.47
CA SER A 60 51.06 14.61 -14.51
C SER A 60 52.37 13.84 -14.53
N VAL A 61 52.32 12.51 -14.62
CA VAL A 61 53.51 11.65 -14.71
C VAL A 61 54.21 11.84 -16.06
N ASN A 62 53.46 11.98 -17.16
CA ASN A 62 54.03 12.26 -18.47
C ASN A 62 54.79 13.60 -18.48
N SER A 63 54.18 14.68 -17.98
CA SER A 63 54.83 15.99 -17.88
C SER A 63 56.05 15.97 -16.96
N LEU A 64 56.02 15.14 -15.90
CA LEU A 64 57.20 14.92 -15.08
C LEU A 64 58.31 14.25 -15.90
N PHE A 65 58.03 13.16 -16.61
CA PHE A 65 59.04 12.49 -17.44
C PHE A 65 59.63 13.42 -18.51
N GLU A 66 58.81 14.25 -19.15
CA GLU A 66 59.26 15.29 -20.07
C GLU A 66 60.19 16.30 -19.37
N ALA A 67 59.85 16.77 -18.17
CA ALA A 67 60.68 17.69 -17.39
C ALA A 67 62.01 17.06 -16.95
N MET A 68 61.99 15.78 -16.60
CA MET A 68 63.19 15.00 -16.26
C MET A 68 64.11 14.86 -17.46
N ARG A 69 63.53 14.58 -18.63
CA ARG A 69 64.26 14.49 -19.91
C ARG A 69 64.91 15.83 -20.26
N MET A 70 64.15 16.92 -20.23
CA MET A 70 64.67 18.27 -20.49
C MET A 70 65.80 18.62 -19.52
N SER A 71 65.68 18.29 -18.23
CA SER A 71 66.76 18.52 -17.26
C SER A 71 68.05 17.77 -17.59
N LEU A 72 67.97 16.55 -18.15
CA LEU A 72 69.16 15.83 -18.61
C LEU A 72 69.75 16.45 -19.89
N GLN A 73 68.91 16.89 -20.82
CA GLN A 73 69.31 17.56 -22.07
C GLN A 73 69.99 18.91 -21.80
N ASP A 74 69.48 19.68 -20.84
CA ASP A 74 70.11 20.92 -20.41
C ASP A 74 71.47 20.62 -19.75
N THR A 75 71.57 19.50 -19.02
CA THR A 75 72.83 19.08 -18.40
C THR A 75 73.85 18.68 -19.47
N THR A 76 73.48 17.91 -20.49
CA THR A 76 74.39 17.54 -21.59
C THR A 76 74.81 18.77 -22.38
N THR A 77 73.87 19.67 -22.71
CA THR A 77 74.14 20.93 -23.42
C THR A 77 75.11 21.82 -22.64
N PHE A 78 74.91 21.95 -21.33
CA PHE A 78 75.82 22.70 -20.47
C PHE A 78 77.24 22.12 -20.46
N LEU A 79 77.37 20.80 -20.36
CA LEU A 79 78.67 20.13 -20.38
C LEU A 79 79.35 20.24 -21.76
N GLU A 80 78.57 20.16 -22.85
CA GLU A 80 79.02 20.43 -24.22
C GLU A 80 79.60 21.83 -24.37
N GLU A 81 78.87 22.85 -23.89
CA GLU A 81 79.32 24.25 -23.94
C GLU A 81 80.57 24.52 -23.09
N ASN A 82 80.86 23.67 -22.09
CA ASN A 82 81.95 23.81 -21.12
C ASN A 82 82.96 22.64 -21.17
N ASN A 83 83.40 22.23 -22.38
CA ASN A 83 84.31 21.10 -22.68
C ASN A 83 85.72 21.12 -21.99
N GLY A 84 85.99 22.05 -21.07
CA GLY A 84 87.24 22.16 -20.31
C GLY A 84 87.09 21.95 -18.80
N MET A 85 85.90 21.59 -18.32
CA MET A 85 85.66 21.35 -16.90
C MET A 85 86.46 20.14 -16.40
N SER A 86 87.10 20.31 -15.24
CA SER A 86 87.71 19.23 -14.48
C SER A 86 86.66 18.24 -13.94
N ASP A 87 87.09 17.02 -13.61
CA ASP A 87 86.24 15.99 -13.00
C ASP A 87 85.52 16.48 -11.73
N GLU A 88 86.15 17.39 -10.98
CA GLU A 88 85.59 18.00 -9.76
C GLU A 88 84.48 19.00 -10.08
N GLU A 89 84.65 19.82 -11.12
CA GLU A 89 83.64 20.78 -11.57
C GLU A 89 82.41 20.05 -12.16
N ILE A 90 82.61 19.00 -12.95
CA ILE A 90 81.52 18.15 -13.45
C ILE A 90 80.77 17.51 -12.27
N GLN A 91 81.51 16.98 -11.28
CA GLN A 91 80.90 16.40 -10.08
C GLN A 91 80.03 17.41 -9.31
N GLN A 92 80.52 18.64 -9.15
CA GLN A 92 79.76 19.72 -8.50
C GLN A 92 78.51 20.08 -9.29
N GLN A 93 78.61 20.16 -10.62
CA GLN A 93 77.46 20.45 -11.49
C GLN A 93 76.38 19.37 -11.39
N LEU A 94 76.76 18.08 -11.48
CA LEU A 94 75.80 16.98 -11.31
C LEU A 94 75.17 16.98 -9.91
N GLN A 95 75.93 17.36 -8.88
CA GLN A 95 75.38 17.54 -7.54
C GLN A 95 74.39 18.70 -7.44
N LEU A 96 74.68 19.83 -8.08
CA LEU A 96 73.81 21.00 -8.10
C LEU A 96 72.48 20.64 -8.76
N VAL A 97 72.51 20.09 -9.98
CA VAL A 97 71.32 19.70 -10.75
C VAL A 97 70.48 18.70 -9.96
N ARG A 98 71.09 17.64 -9.41
CA ARG A 98 70.36 16.64 -8.64
C ARG A 98 69.68 17.22 -7.39
N LYS A 99 70.36 18.11 -6.67
CA LYS A 99 69.82 18.72 -5.45
C LYS A 99 68.77 19.79 -5.73
N SER A 100 68.90 20.53 -6.84
CA SER A 100 67.96 21.60 -7.20
C SER A 100 66.67 21.04 -7.81
N SER A 101 66.76 20.10 -8.76
CA SER A 101 65.57 19.52 -9.42
C SER A 101 64.90 18.43 -8.60
N ARG A 102 65.69 17.66 -7.83
CA ARG A 102 65.23 16.49 -7.04
C ARG A 102 64.53 15.40 -7.85
N TYR A 103 64.68 15.41 -9.18
CA TYR A 103 64.08 14.44 -10.08
C TYR A 103 64.67 13.03 -9.93
N PHE A 104 65.98 12.94 -9.70
CA PHE A 104 66.70 11.68 -9.70
C PHE A 104 67.28 11.37 -8.32
N ASN A 105 67.23 10.10 -7.92
CA ASN A 105 67.91 9.63 -6.71
C ASN A 105 69.44 9.73 -6.88
N SER A 106 69.93 9.40 -8.07
CA SER A 106 71.32 9.63 -8.46
C SER A 106 71.44 10.14 -9.90
N LEU A 107 72.46 10.97 -10.14
CA LEU A 107 72.78 11.54 -11.45
C LEU A 107 74.27 11.28 -11.73
N PHE A 108 74.60 10.77 -12.91
CA PHE A 108 75.94 10.28 -13.22
C PHE A 108 76.33 10.51 -14.69
N TRP A 109 77.64 10.37 -14.95
CA TRP A 109 78.21 10.29 -16.28
C TRP A 109 78.91 8.93 -16.46
N ILE A 110 78.55 8.21 -17.52
CA ILE A 110 79.25 6.99 -17.97
C ILE A 110 79.90 7.31 -19.32
N ASP A 111 81.17 6.94 -19.48
CA ASP A 111 81.91 7.15 -20.73
C ASP A 111 81.58 6.11 -21.82
N GLU A 112 82.13 6.31 -23.02
CA GLU A 112 81.97 5.42 -24.17
C GLU A 112 82.57 4.01 -23.96
N LYS A 113 83.37 3.82 -22.91
CA LYS A 113 84.00 2.55 -22.51
C LYS A 113 83.23 1.85 -21.37
N ASN A 114 82.04 2.34 -21.04
CA ASN A 114 81.19 1.87 -19.95
C ASN A 114 81.84 2.03 -18.56
N ARG A 115 82.65 3.06 -18.33
CA ARG A 115 83.19 3.39 -17.01
C ARG A 115 82.43 4.57 -16.40
N MET A 116 82.12 4.47 -15.12
CA MET A 116 81.47 5.55 -14.40
C MET A 116 82.46 6.66 -14.07
N GLN A 117 82.35 7.80 -14.74
CA GLN A 117 83.25 8.93 -14.54
C GLN A 117 82.85 9.77 -13.32
N ASN A 118 81.56 10.07 -13.18
CA ASN A 118 81.05 10.86 -12.06
C ASN A 118 79.70 10.31 -11.58
N ILE A 119 79.41 10.45 -10.29
CA ILE A 119 78.11 10.07 -9.72
C ILE A 119 77.78 10.92 -8.50
N SER A 120 76.56 11.44 -8.47
CA SER A 120 75.99 12.17 -7.34
C SER A 120 74.76 11.43 -6.83
N PRO A 121 74.63 11.14 -5.51
CA PRO A 121 75.60 11.45 -4.47
C PRO A 121 76.84 10.54 -4.52
N LEU A 122 77.98 11.04 -4.02
CA LEU A 122 79.23 10.26 -3.93
C LEU A 122 79.09 8.98 -3.08
N SER A 123 78.10 8.94 -2.17
CA SER A 123 77.80 7.80 -1.31
C SER A 123 77.36 6.54 -2.04
N VAL A 124 77.06 6.59 -3.34
CA VAL A 124 76.76 5.38 -4.13
C VAL A 124 78.02 4.53 -4.36
N GLY A 125 79.22 5.13 -4.34
CA GLY A 125 80.49 4.41 -4.18
C GLY A 125 81.00 3.62 -5.39
N ILE A 126 80.64 4.00 -6.62
CA ILE A 126 80.99 3.26 -7.86
C ILE A 126 81.76 4.11 -8.89
N LYS A 127 82.37 5.22 -8.48
CA LYS A 127 83.19 6.06 -9.37
C LYS A 127 84.44 5.29 -9.82
N GLY A 128 84.68 5.24 -11.12
CA GLY A 128 85.81 4.55 -11.76
C GLY A 128 85.52 3.10 -12.16
N ASP A 129 84.45 2.50 -11.63
CA ASP A 129 84.09 1.11 -11.91
C ASP A 129 83.59 0.94 -13.35
N LYS A 130 83.88 -0.22 -13.93
CA LYS A 130 83.32 -0.62 -15.22
C LYS A 130 81.92 -1.20 -15.00
N ILE A 131 80.94 -0.64 -15.69
CA ILE A 131 79.54 -1.05 -15.60
C ILE A 131 79.37 -2.39 -16.32
N THR A 132 78.89 -3.40 -15.60
CA THR A 132 78.65 -4.76 -16.09
C THR A 132 77.18 -5.06 -16.34
N ASN A 133 76.26 -4.16 -15.97
CA ASN A 133 74.84 -4.39 -16.14
C ASN A 133 74.41 -4.22 -17.61
N ASP A 134 73.87 -5.28 -18.20
CA ASP A 134 73.48 -5.33 -19.62
C ASP A 134 72.50 -4.21 -20.00
N VAL A 135 71.56 -3.85 -19.12
CA VAL A 135 70.55 -2.83 -19.40
C VAL A 135 71.20 -1.45 -19.53
N ILE A 136 72.17 -1.13 -18.68
CA ILE A 136 72.90 0.14 -18.74
C ILE A 136 73.85 0.15 -19.94
N GLN A 137 74.53 -0.95 -20.24
CA GLN A 137 75.39 -1.06 -21.41
C GLN A 137 74.61 -0.88 -22.72
N GLN A 138 73.39 -1.41 -22.81
CA GLN A 138 72.50 -1.19 -23.94
C GLN A 138 72.10 0.29 -24.07
N ALA A 139 71.84 0.98 -22.96
CA ALA A 139 71.54 2.41 -22.98
C ALA A 139 72.72 3.23 -23.53
N VAL A 140 73.95 2.96 -23.07
CA VAL A 140 75.18 3.58 -23.60
C VAL A 140 75.35 3.27 -25.09
N ALA A 141 75.22 2.00 -25.49
CA ALA A 141 75.40 1.57 -26.87
C ALA A 141 74.36 2.17 -27.83
N SER A 142 73.16 2.52 -27.33
CA SER A 142 72.06 3.04 -28.15
C SER A 142 72.34 4.41 -28.77
N LYS A 143 73.20 5.23 -28.13
CA LYS A 143 73.50 6.63 -28.49
C LYS A 143 72.25 7.50 -28.68
N ARG A 144 71.14 7.15 -28.02
CA ARG A 144 69.85 7.83 -28.12
C ARG A 144 69.28 8.08 -26.72
N PRO A 145 68.38 9.07 -26.57
CA PRO A 145 67.54 9.19 -25.39
C PRO A 145 66.89 7.86 -25.06
N ALA A 146 67.05 7.40 -23.83
CA ALA A 146 66.49 6.12 -23.40
C ALA A 146 65.82 6.23 -22.03
N LEU A 147 64.79 5.41 -21.83
CA LEU A 147 64.24 5.04 -20.53
C LEU A 147 64.24 3.52 -20.46
N THR A 148 64.93 2.96 -19.48
CA THR A 148 65.07 1.51 -19.38
C THR A 148 63.79 0.85 -18.84
N ILE A 149 63.63 -0.44 -19.16
CA ILE A 149 62.76 -1.30 -18.35
C ILE A 149 63.25 -1.33 -16.89
N PRO A 150 62.40 -1.62 -15.90
CA PRO A 150 62.83 -1.75 -14.52
C PRO A 150 63.81 -2.92 -14.36
N PHE A 151 64.89 -2.70 -13.61
CA PHE A 151 65.95 -3.69 -13.37
C PHE A 151 66.58 -3.54 -11.99
N TYR A 152 67.31 -4.58 -11.56
CA TYR A 152 68.11 -4.52 -10.34
C TYR A 152 69.53 -4.07 -10.65
N SER A 153 70.00 -3.04 -9.94
CA SER A 153 71.40 -2.60 -10.02
C SER A 153 72.35 -3.63 -9.40
N SER A 154 73.66 -3.44 -9.64
CA SER A 154 74.72 -4.20 -8.94
C SER A 154 74.66 -4.07 -7.41
N THR A 155 74.04 -3.00 -6.91
CA THR A 155 73.81 -2.76 -5.48
C THR A 155 72.53 -3.41 -4.94
N GLY A 156 71.78 -4.15 -5.76
CA GLY A 156 70.52 -4.79 -5.38
C GLY A 156 69.31 -3.86 -5.36
N ARG A 157 69.45 -2.58 -5.74
CA ARG A 157 68.33 -1.64 -5.83
C ARG A 157 67.48 -1.87 -7.07
N PHE A 158 66.17 -1.94 -6.90
CA PHE A 158 65.21 -1.97 -8.01
C PHE A 158 64.96 -0.55 -8.53
N MET A 159 65.29 -0.33 -9.80
CA MET A 159 65.37 1.02 -10.37
C MET A 159 65.11 1.07 -11.87
N ILE A 160 64.93 2.28 -12.36
CA ILE A 160 64.93 2.63 -13.78
C ILE A 160 65.99 3.70 -14.03
N LEU A 161 66.48 3.73 -15.28
CA LEU A 161 67.46 4.69 -15.77
C LEU A 161 66.83 5.50 -16.90
N MET A 162 66.86 6.82 -16.76
CA MET A 162 66.69 7.75 -17.87
C MET A 162 68.05 8.27 -18.29
N SER A 163 68.37 8.24 -19.58
CA SER A 163 69.68 8.69 -20.08
C SER A 163 69.57 9.53 -21.33
N GLU A 164 70.44 10.53 -21.44
CA GLU A 164 70.70 11.32 -22.64
C GLU A 164 72.12 11.06 -23.15
N PRO A 165 72.34 10.98 -24.47
CA PRO A 165 73.67 10.89 -25.05
C PRO A 165 74.42 12.22 -24.85
N PHE A 166 75.70 12.11 -24.52
CA PHE A 166 76.59 13.26 -24.34
C PHE A 166 77.64 13.29 -25.44
N TYR A 167 77.74 14.40 -26.15
CA TYR A 167 78.77 14.63 -27.17
C TYR A 167 79.74 15.72 -26.68
N ASP A 168 80.94 15.82 -27.23
CA ASP A 168 81.78 17.00 -27.02
C ASP A 168 81.51 18.06 -28.12
N LYS A 169 82.15 19.23 -28.03
CA LYS A 169 81.99 20.32 -29.02
C LYS A 169 82.39 19.89 -30.43
N GLU A 170 83.29 18.94 -30.52
CA GLU A 170 83.79 18.37 -31.77
C GLU A 170 82.84 17.29 -32.34
N GLY A 171 81.75 16.97 -31.62
CA GLY A 171 80.73 16.00 -32.03
C GLY A 171 81.11 14.55 -31.73
N ASN A 172 82.17 14.30 -30.96
CA ASN A 172 82.53 12.94 -30.56
C ASN A 172 81.62 12.48 -29.43
N TYR A 173 81.21 11.22 -29.49
CA TYR A 173 80.40 10.61 -28.45
C TYR A 173 81.22 10.37 -27.17
N ARG A 174 80.80 10.95 -26.05
CA ARG A 174 81.46 10.88 -24.74
C ARG A 174 80.71 10.03 -23.73
N GLY A 175 79.73 9.24 -24.19
CA GLY A 175 78.92 8.37 -23.36
C GLY A 175 77.54 8.95 -23.04
N ILE A 176 77.04 8.77 -21.82
CA ILE A 176 75.70 9.20 -21.42
C ILE A 176 75.71 9.97 -20.10
N ILE A 177 74.81 10.95 -19.99
CA ILE A 177 74.38 11.48 -18.71
C ILE A 177 73.10 10.73 -18.31
N GLY A 178 73.14 10.09 -17.15
CA GLY A 178 72.10 9.20 -16.68
C GLY A 178 71.57 9.60 -15.31
N GLY A 179 70.24 9.56 -15.17
CA GLY A 179 69.52 9.77 -13.93
C GLY A 179 68.75 8.51 -13.51
N THR A 180 68.89 8.10 -12.25
CA THR A 180 68.24 6.90 -11.72
C THR A 180 67.03 7.25 -10.85
N ILE A 181 65.97 6.47 -10.96
CA ILE A 181 64.85 6.49 -10.01
C ILE A 181 64.81 5.14 -9.29
N TYR A 182 64.95 5.17 -7.96
CA TYR A 182 64.89 3.99 -7.10
C TYR A 182 63.44 3.72 -6.73
N LEU A 183 62.84 2.67 -7.28
CA LEU A 183 61.40 2.43 -7.21
C LEU A 183 60.93 1.99 -5.82
N GLN A 184 61.81 1.37 -5.05
CA GLN A 184 61.54 0.92 -3.67
C GLN A 184 61.96 1.95 -2.60
N GLU A 185 62.52 3.09 -2.99
CA GLU A 185 62.92 4.17 -2.09
C GLU A 185 62.08 5.42 -2.38
N LYS A 186 62.14 6.42 -1.48
CA LYS A 186 61.48 7.71 -1.73
C LYS A 186 62.10 8.37 -2.96
N ASN A 187 61.25 8.75 -3.91
CA ASN A 187 61.66 9.32 -5.19
C ASN A 187 60.62 10.34 -5.69
N VAL A 188 60.89 10.99 -6.82
CA VAL A 188 60.01 12.03 -7.39
C VAL A 188 58.61 11.50 -7.73
N LEU A 189 58.50 10.24 -8.19
CA LEU A 189 57.20 9.62 -8.45
C LEU A 189 56.43 9.47 -7.15
N TYR A 190 57.08 9.10 -6.05
CA TYR A 190 56.44 9.08 -4.73
C TYR A 190 56.04 10.49 -4.25
N GLU A 191 56.74 11.56 -4.61
CA GLU A 191 56.32 12.92 -4.21
C GLU A 191 55.07 13.40 -4.95
N ILE A 192 54.93 13.04 -6.23
CA ILE A 192 53.77 13.42 -7.06
C ILE A 192 52.60 12.47 -6.86
N LEU A 193 52.88 11.18 -6.71
CA LEU A 193 51.86 10.14 -6.54
C LEU A 193 51.51 9.92 -5.06
N GLY A 194 52.43 10.18 -4.14
CA GLY A 194 52.34 9.79 -2.73
C GLY A 194 51.23 10.44 -1.91
N ASN A 195 50.87 11.68 -2.22
CA ASN A 195 50.00 12.47 -1.35
C ASN A 195 48.53 12.02 -1.36
N ASP A 196 48.07 11.34 -2.42
CA ASP A 196 46.68 10.91 -2.61
C ASP A 196 46.58 9.41 -2.98
N ILE A 197 47.53 8.56 -2.57
CA ILE A 197 47.59 7.15 -3.02
C ILE A 197 46.34 6.38 -2.59
N SER A 198 45.80 6.64 -1.39
CA SER A 198 44.63 5.97 -0.85
C SER A 198 43.60 6.96 -0.32
N ASP A 199 42.39 6.89 -0.89
CA ASP A 199 41.23 7.60 -0.40
C ASP A 199 40.66 6.87 0.84
N LYS A 200 39.98 7.60 1.74
CA LYS A 200 39.29 7.04 2.93
C LYS A 200 38.24 5.97 2.60
N ASN A 201 37.82 5.88 1.35
CA ASN A 201 36.86 4.90 0.83
C ASN A 201 37.51 3.58 0.39
N GLY A 202 38.82 3.43 0.58
CA GLY A 202 39.59 2.25 0.14
C GLY A 202 39.95 2.26 -1.34
N SER A 203 39.66 3.34 -2.07
CA SER A 203 40.16 3.54 -3.42
C SER A 203 41.65 3.84 -3.38
N TYR A 204 42.36 3.31 -4.35
CA TYR A 204 43.77 3.59 -4.54
C TYR A 204 44.16 3.38 -6.00
N TYR A 205 45.38 3.78 -6.33
CA TYR A 205 45.97 3.46 -7.61
C TYR A 205 47.36 2.85 -7.49
N TYR A 206 47.80 2.22 -8.56
CA TYR A 206 49.11 1.62 -8.70
C TYR A 206 49.55 1.71 -10.17
N VAL A 207 50.85 1.58 -10.40
CA VAL A 207 51.44 1.70 -11.73
C VAL A 207 52.09 0.38 -12.11
N VAL A 208 51.82 -0.07 -13.32
CA VAL A 208 52.41 -1.28 -13.89
C VAL A 208 53.08 -0.98 -15.22
N GLU A 209 54.17 -1.70 -15.45
CA GLU A 209 54.87 -1.74 -16.72
C GLU A 209 54.13 -2.66 -17.72
N GLN A 210 54.51 -2.59 -19.00
CA GLN A 210 53.88 -3.34 -20.10
C GLN A 210 53.89 -4.86 -19.89
N ARG A 211 54.92 -5.40 -19.22
CA ARG A 211 55.04 -6.83 -18.88
C ARG A 211 54.40 -7.20 -17.53
N GLY A 212 53.68 -6.28 -16.89
CA GLY A 212 52.95 -6.53 -15.64
C GLY A 212 53.79 -6.40 -14.36
N ASN A 213 55.01 -5.86 -14.42
CA ASN A 213 55.77 -5.55 -13.19
C ASN A 213 55.17 -4.32 -12.50
N ILE A 214 54.97 -4.39 -11.19
CA ILE A 214 54.47 -3.28 -10.39
C ILE A 214 55.61 -2.29 -10.13
N LEU A 215 55.43 -1.06 -10.61
CA LEU A 215 56.41 0.03 -10.48
C LEU A 215 56.12 0.93 -9.28
N PHE A 216 54.85 1.04 -8.91
CA PHE A 216 54.39 1.87 -7.80
C PHE A 216 53.12 1.26 -7.21
N HIS A 217 53.06 1.16 -5.89
CA HIS A 217 51.90 0.63 -5.17
C HIS A 217 51.85 1.20 -3.74
N PRO A 218 50.66 1.43 -3.14
CA PRO A 218 50.54 1.89 -1.74
C PRO A 218 51.26 0.99 -0.73
N ASP A 219 51.19 -0.32 -0.95
CA ASP A 219 52.05 -1.30 -0.28
C ASP A 219 53.36 -1.45 -1.06
N ILE A 220 54.45 -0.92 -0.49
CA ILE A 220 55.79 -0.92 -1.08
C ILE A 220 56.35 -2.34 -1.31
N ASN A 221 55.89 -3.33 -0.54
CA ASN A 221 56.36 -4.71 -0.66
C ASN A 221 55.91 -5.37 -1.97
N LEU A 222 54.91 -4.81 -2.64
CA LEU A 222 54.44 -5.27 -3.93
C LEU A 222 55.21 -4.64 -5.10
N VAL A 223 56.05 -3.61 -4.86
CA VAL A 223 56.85 -2.99 -5.91
C VAL A 223 57.99 -3.91 -6.33
N GLY A 224 58.04 -4.25 -7.61
CA GLY A 224 58.96 -5.24 -8.19
C GLY A 224 58.34 -6.62 -8.38
N GLU A 225 57.17 -6.89 -7.79
CA GLU A 225 56.40 -8.10 -8.04
C GLU A 225 55.66 -8.01 -9.38
N LYS A 226 55.38 -9.17 -9.99
CA LYS A 226 54.49 -9.26 -11.14
C LYS A 226 53.04 -9.31 -10.69
N THR A 227 52.17 -8.57 -11.36
CA THR A 227 50.73 -8.68 -11.13
C THR A 227 50.25 -10.09 -11.44
N LYS A 228 49.69 -10.77 -10.45
CA LYS A 228 48.93 -12.02 -10.65
C LYS A 228 47.56 -11.67 -11.22
N GLU A 229 47.19 -12.27 -12.36
CA GLU A 229 45.84 -12.27 -12.94
C GLU A 229 45.13 -10.90 -12.89
N ASN A 230 45.71 -9.89 -13.55
CA ASN A 230 45.08 -8.60 -13.68
C ASN A 230 44.53 -8.43 -15.10
N PRO A 231 43.20 -8.37 -15.28
CA PRO A 231 42.59 -8.27 -16.60
C PRO A 231 43.14 -7.10 -17.42
N PHE A 232 43.53 -5.98 -16.79
CA PHE A 232 44.08 -4.83 -17.51
C PHE A 232 45.53 -4.98 -17.97
N VAL A 233 46.23 -6.01 -17.50
CA VAL A 233 47.57 -6.37 -17.98
C VAL A 233 47.43 -7.29 -19.19
N ASP A 234 46.49 -8.24 -19.14
CA ASP A 234 46.23 -9.24 -20.19
C ASP A 234 45.36 -8.73 -21.35
N ASP A 235 44.55 -7.68 -21.15
CA ASP A 235 43.71 -7.06 -22.17
C ASP A 235 44.56 -6.14 -23.07
N VAL A 236 45.39 -6.78 -23.91
CA VAL A 236 46.40 -6.17 -24.80
C VAL A 236 45.79 -5.52 -26.06
N LEU A 237 44.46 -5.59 -26.26
CA LEU A 237 43.85 -5.34 -27.57
C LEU A 237 42.96 -4.09 -27.69
N GLN A 238 42.84 -3.25 -26.66
CA GLN A 238 42.15 -1.96 -26.79
C GLN A 238 43.07 -0.80 -26.41
N GLU A 239 43.58 -0.11 -27.43
CA GLU A 239 44.37 1.15 -27.35
C GLU A 239 43.57 2.34 -26.78
N LYS A 240 42.57 2.10 -25.91
CA LYS A 240 41.77 3.13 -25.25
C LYS A 240 41.66 2.83 -23.77
N SER A 241 41.78 3.87 -22.94
CA SER A 241 41.49 3.84 -21.51
C SER A 241 40.16 3.10 -21.25
N GLY A 242 40.25 1.94 -20.61
CA GLY A 242 39.10 1.11 -20.26
C GLY A 242 38.66 1.34 -18.82
N ALA A 243 37.39 1.05 -18.53
CA ALA A 243 36.84 1.02 -17.18
C ALA A 243 35.91 -0.20 -17.06
N GLN A 244 36.16 -1.07 -16.07
CA GLN A 244 35.38 -2.28 -15.86
C GLN A 244 35.44 -2.74 -14.40
N VAL A 245 34.61 -3.72 -14.07
CA VAL A 245 34.64 -4.39 -12.77
C VAL A 245 35.65 -5.54 -12.83
N ILE A 246 36.66 -5.51 -11.97
CA ILE A 246 37.68 -6.56 -11.86
C ILE A 246 37.73 -7.14 -10.45
N THR A 247 38.48 -8.22 -10.28
CA THR A 247 38.92 -8.70 -8.97
C THR A 247 40.41 -8.44 -8.88
N ASN A 248 40.86 -7.79 -7.79
CA ASN A 248 42.29 -7.53 -7.59
C ASN A 248 43.02 -8.77 -7.04
N SER A 249 44.34 -8.68 -6.88
CA SER A 249 45.20 -9.74 -6.34
C SER A 249 44.84 -10.18 -4.91
N ALA A 250 44.08 -9.37 -4.16
CA ALA A 250 43.57 -9.69 -2.84
C ALA A 250 42.17 -10.34 -2.86
N GLY A 251 41.62 -10.68 -4.03
CA GLY A 251 40.29 -11.27 -4.17
C GLY A 251 39.13 -10.28 -3.98
N ILE A 252 39.42 -8.98 -3.94
CA ILE A 252 38.42 -7.93 -3.73
C ILE A 252 37.89 -7.46 -5.07
N ARG A 253 36.56 -7.38 -5.19
CA ARG A 253 35.90 -6.80 -6.37
C ARG A 253 36.06 -5.29 -6.38
N MET A 254 36.61 -4.78 -7.48
CA MET A 254 36.93 -3.37 -7.67
C MET A 254 36.28 -2.83 -8.95
N LEU A 255 35.81 -1.59 -8.90
CA LEU A 255 35.56 -0.78 -10.08
C LEU A 255 36.88 -0.13 -10.46
N ALA A 256 37.44 -0.49 -11.59
CA ALA A 256 38.78 -0.08 -11.96
C ALA A 256 38.80 0.52 -13.36
N ALA A 257 39.69 1.48 -13.54
CA ALA A 257 39.97 2.09 -14.83
C ALA A 257 41.47 2.29 -14.98
N TYR A 258 41.95 2.30 -16.21
CA TYR A 258 43.36 2.55 -16.49
C TYR A 258 43.58 3.68 -17.49
N SER A 259 44.76 4.27 -17.40
CA SER A 259 45.29 5.20 -18.39
C SER A 259 46.74 4.86 -18.67
N THR A 260 47.16 5.02 -19.92
CA THR A 260 48.53 4.75 -20.36
C THR A 260 49.30 6.06 -20.44
N ILE A 261 50.54 6.06 -19.98
CA ILE A 261 51.49 7.18 -20.09
C ILE A 261 52.15 7.09 -21.48
N PRO A 262 52.02 8.11 -22.36
CA PRO A 262 52.56 8.06 -23.72
C PRO A 262 54.08 7.84 -23.78
N GLU A 263 54.85 8.57 -22.96
CA GLU A 263 56.33 8.52 -22.96
C GLU A 263 56.89 7.12 -22.63
N THR A 264 56.21 6.36 -21.76
CA THR A 264 56.75 5.12 -21.17
C THR A 264 55.93 3.87 -21.51
N GLY A 265 54.69 4.05 -21.97
CA GLY A 265 53.70 2.99 -22.12
C GLY A 265 53.27 2.34 -20.81
N TRP A 266 53.60 2.93 -19.65
CA TRP A 266 53.16 2.44 -18.35
C TRP A 266 51.67 2.67 -18.16
N ARG A 267 51.01 1.77 -17.43
CA ARG A 267 49.58 1.87 -17.11
C ARG A 267 49.41 2.29 -15.66
N ILE A 268 48.64 3.35 -15.44
CA ILE A 268 48.14 3.74 -14.13
C ILE A 268 46.74 3.15 -13.97
N ILE A 269 46.56 2.30 -12.96
CA ILE A 269 45.26 1.70 -12.64
C ILE A 269 44.71 2.40 -11.40
N GLN A 270 43.58 3.09 -11.55
CA GLN A 270 42.80 3.63 -10.43
C GLN A 270 41.62 2.71 -10.16
N GLN A 271 41.43 2.35 -8.90
CA GLN A 271 40.36 1.43 -8.51
C GLN A 271 39.64 1.82 -7.23
N THR A 272 38.37 1.42 -7.14
CA THR A 272 37.46 1.68 -6.01
C THR A 272 36.77 0.37 -5.61
N PRO A 273 36.75 0.00 -4.31
CA PRO A 273 36.06 -1.21 -3.86
C PRO A 273 34.56 -1.17 -4.18
N VAL A 274 34.04 -2.27 -4.74
CA VAL A 274 32.59 -2.43 -4.99
C VAL A 274 31.80 -2.36 -3.67
N SER A 275 32.39 -2.84 -2.56
CA SER A 275 31.78 -2.78 -1.23
C SER A 275 31.51 -1.34 -0.77
N TYR A 276 32.36 -0.39 -1.14
CA TYR A 276 32.14 1.02 -0.83
C TYR A 276 30.94 1.58 -1.60
N VAL A 277 30.83 1.27 -2.90
CA VAL A 277 29.67 1.67 -3.71
C VAL A 277 28.38 1.01 -3.20
N GLN A 278 28.45 -0.26 -2.78
CA GLN A 278 27.33 -0.96 -2.16
C GLN A 278 26.90 -0.34 -0.82
N LYS A 279 27.86 0.17 -0.02
CA LYS A 279 27.58 0.90 1.21
C LYS A 279 26.80 2.18 0.91
N LEU A 280 27.26 2.98 -0.06
CA LEU A 280 26.55 4.20 -0.49
C LEU A 280 25.13 3.89 -0.98
N LEU A 281 24.98 2.83 -1.78
CA LEU A 281 23.67 2.38 -2.26
C LEU A 281 22.75 1.98 -1.11
N ARG A 282 23.25 1.26 -0.11
CA ARG A 282 22.46 0.87 1.08
C ARG A 282 22.02 2.09 1.88
N GLU A 283 22.93 3.02 2.17
CA GLU A 283 22.61 4.26 2.89
C GLU A 283 21.57 5.10 2.15
N HIS A 284 21.62 5.12 0.81
CA HIS A 284 20.62 5.80 -0.01
C HIS A 284 19.25 5.10 0.06
N VAL A 285 19.22 3.77 -0.05
CA VAL A 285 17.98 2.96 0.06
C VAL A 285 17.33 3.10 1.42
N GLU A 286 18.10 3.09 2.50
CA GLU A 286 17.59 3.30 3.87
C GLU A 286 16.89 4.67 3.99
N LYS A 287 17.51 5.72 3.45
CA LYS A 287 16.89 7.06 3.39
C LYS A 287 15.62 7.06 2.55
N LEU A 288 15.63 6.43 1.37
CA LEU A 288 14.44 6.32 0.52
C LEU A 288 13.28 5.64 1.24
N ILE A 289 13.52 4.52 1.93
CA ILE A 289 12.49 3.83 2.72
C ILE A 289 11.92 4.77 3.78
N PHE A 290 12.78 5.50 4.50
CA PHE A 290 12.36 6.45 5.53
C PHE A 290 11.45 7.56 4.98
N TYR A 291 11.70 8.06 3.77
CA TYR A 291 10.88 9.11 3.16
C TYR A 291 9.64 8.59 2.42
N ILE A 292 9.69 7.41 1.79
CA ILE A 292 8.61 6.87 0.96
C ILE A 292 7.56 6.15 1.81
N VAL A 293 7.95 5.35 2.79
CA VAL A 293 6.99 4.49 3.51
C VAL A 293 5.94 5.31 4.30
N PRO A 294 6.28 6.36 5.06
CA PRO A 294 5.29 7.11 5.84
C PRO A 294 4.13 7.73 5.04
N PRO A 295 4.35 8.46 3.92
CA PRO A 295 3.24 9.02 3.15
C PRO A 295 2.36 7.93 2.52
N PHE A 296 2.95 6.82 2.06
CA PHE A 296 2.16 5.69 1.56
C PHE A 296 1.36 4.99 2.65
N LEU A 297 1.89 4.88 3.87
CA LEU A 297 1.14 4.37 5.02
C LEU A 297 -0.03 5.30 5.37
N ALA A 298 0.18 6.61 5.34
CA ALA A 298 -0.88 7.60 5.56
C ALA A 298 -1.97 7.50 4.49
N LEU A 299 -1.60 7.34 3.21
CA LEU A 299 -2.54 7.12 2.11
C LEU A 299 -3.29 5.79 2.24
N LEU A 300 -2.62 4.73 2.69
CA LEU A 300 -3.27 3.45 2.98
C LEU A 300 -4.30 3.60 4.09
N LEU A 301 -3.94 4.20 5.21
CA LEU A 301 -4.86 4.44 6.33
C LEU A 301 -6.04 5.33 5.91
N LEU A 302 -5.79 6.38 5.13
CA LEU A 302 -6.83 7.24 4.56
C LEU A 302 -7.76 6.46 3.62
N SER A 303 -7.21 5.59 2.76
CA SER A 303 -8.00 4.75 1.87
C SER A 303 -8.85 3.73 2.63
N LEU A 304 -8.30 3.10 3.66
CA LEU A 304 -9.04 2.19 4.54
C LEU A 304 -10.17 2.93 5.25
N PHE A 305 -9.92 4.15 5.71
CA PHE A 305 -10.92 5.02 6.31
C PHE A 305 -12.03 5.37 5.32
N ILE A 306 -11.69 5.85 4.13
CA ILE A 306 -12.63 6.19 3.05
C ILE A 306 -13.45 4.97 2.62
N THR A 307 -12.82 3.79 2.49
CA THR A 307 -13.50 2.53 2.12
C THR A 307 -14.56 2.14 3.14
N ARG A 308 -14.24 2.26 4.45
CA ARG A 308 -15.20 1.99 5.53
C ARG A 308 -16.33 3.02 5.53
N LEU A 309 -16.00 4.28 5.31
CA LEU A 309 -16.95 5.38 5.23
C LEU A 309 -17.94 5.17 4.06
N LEU A 310 -17.44 4.77 2.87
CA LEU A 310 -18.23 4.41 1.69
C LEU A 310 -19.11 3.19 1.89
N ALA A 311 -18.60 2.12 2.50
CA ALA A 311 -19.33 0.86 2.60
C ALA A 311 -20.43 0.88 3.67
N LYS A 312 -20.26 1.63 4.76
CA LYS A 312 -21.18 1.65 5.90
C LYS A 312 -22.66 1.86 5.53
N PRO A 313 -23.05 2.90 4.74
CA PRO A 313 -24.47 3.12 4.44
C PRO A 313 -25.09 1.99 3.60
N PHE A 314 -24.33 1.38 2.68
CA PHE A 314 -24.85 0.27 1.87
C PHE A 314 -25.06 -1.00 2.69
N VAL A 315 -24.18 -1.28 3.66
CA VAL A 315 -24.37 -2.41 4.58
C VAL A 315 -25.60 -2.19 5.45
N GLN A 316 -25.78 -0.97 5.98
CA GLN A 316 -26.98 -0.62 6.75
C GLN A 316 -28.27 -0.78 5.92
N LEU A 317 -28.26 -0.35 4.66
CA LEU A 317 -29.40 -0.53 3.75
C LEU A 317 -29.71 -2.01 3.51
N ALA A 318 -28.69 -2.83 3.23
CA ALA A 318 -28.86 -4.26 3.03
C ALA A 318 -29.45 -4.94 4.28
N ASP A 319 -28.99 -4.55 5.47
CA ASP A 319 -29.51 -5.05 6.74
C ASP A 319 -30.97 -4.62 6.97
N MET A 320 -31.36 -3.38 6.60
CA MET A 320 -32.75 -2.91 6.69
C MET A 320 -33.69 -3.69 5.78
N VAL A 321 -33.30 -3.93 4.52
CA VAL A 321 -34.11 -4.72 3.57
C VAL A 321 -34.30 -6.14 4.10
N ARG A 322 -33.24 -6.74 4.66
CA ARG A 322 -33.30 -8.07 5.25
C ARG A 322 -34.23 -8.12 6.47
N GLN A 323 -34.11 -7.17 7.40
CA GLN A 323 -34.99 -7.09 8.57
C GLN A 323 -36.45 -6.92 8.17
N PHE A 324 -36.73 -6.08 7.16
CA PHE A 324 -38.08 -5.90 6.63
C PHE A 324 -38.63 -7.18 6.00
N GLY A 325 -37.82 -7.87 5.17
CA GLY A 325 -38.19 -9.15 4.56
C GLY A 325 -38.47 -10.26 5.58
N ASP A 326 -37.74 -10.27 6.69
CA ASP A 326 -37.92 -11.22 7.80
C ASP A 326 -39.07 -10.84 8.75
N GLY A 327 -39.85 -9.78 8.43
CA GLY A 327 -40.99 -9.33 9.23
C GLY A 327 -40.61 -8.66 10.56
N GLN A 328 -39.34 -8.31 10.75
CA GLN A 328 -38.86 -7.63 11.94
C GLN A 328 -39.15 -6.12 11.86
N LYS A 329 -39.31 -5.48 13.02
CA LYS A 329 -39.37 -4.00 13.08
C LYS A 329 -38.05 -3.44 12.56
N VAL A 330 -38.14 -2.66 11.49
CA VAL A 330 -37.00 -1.96 10.90
C VAL A 330 -36.56 -0.86 11.87
N ASN A 331 -35.36 -1.01 12.43
CA ASN A 331 -34.75 0.07 13.20
C ASN A 331 -34.23 1.14 12.23
N THR A 332 -34.85 2.32 12.24
CA THR A 332 -34.40 3.44 11.42
C THR A 332 -33.06 3.96 11.93
N PRO A 333 -32.08 4.22 11.05
CA PRO A 333 -30.83 4.83 11.46
C PRO A 333 -31.07 6.26 11.95
N VAL A 334 -30.44 6.61 13.06
CA VAL A 334 -30.68 7.87 13.80
C VAL A 334 -30.27 9.13 13.00
N LYS A 335 -29.46 9.05 11.94
CA LYS A 335 -29.14 10.18 11.05
C LYS A 335 -28.71 9.68 9.66
N PRO A 336 -29.27 10.19 8.55
CA PRO A 336 -28.71 9.94 7.23
C PRO A 336 -27.37 10.66 7.09
N THR A 337 -26.33 9.90 6.75
CA THR A 337 -25.00 10.44 6.41
C THR A 337 -25.09 11.25 5.11
N ARG A 338 -25.04 12.59 5.21
CA ARG A 338 -25.18 13.54 4.08
C ARG A 338 -24.04 13.51 3.04
N TRP A 339 -22.94 12.83 3.30
CA TRP A 339 -21.75 12.89 2.46
C TRP A 339 -21.89 12.13 1.13
N ASN A 340 -22.79 11.14 1.06
CA ASN A 340 -23.05 10.36 -0.16
C ASN A 340 -24.50 10.56 -0.63
N ARG A 341 -24.66 11.33 -1.71
CA ARG A 341 -25.95 11.66 -2.31
C ARG A 341 -26.72 10.40 -2.72
N GLU A 342 -26.08 9.44 -3.38
CA GLU A 342 -26.75 8.23 -3.87
C GLU A 342 -27.20 7.34 -2.73
N ALA A 343 -26.35 7.15 -1.72
CA ALA A 343 -26.73 6.40 -0.53
C ALA A 343 -27.91 7.07 0.20
N HIS A 344 -27.95 8.40 0.24
CA HIS A 344 -29.06 9.13 0.84
C HIS A 344 -30.35 8.96 0.04
N LEU A 345 -30.31 9.15 -1.28
CA LEU A 345 -31.47 8.97 -2.17
C LEU A 345 -32.05 7.55 -2.09
N LEU A 346 -31.18 6.54 -2.07
CA LEU A 346 -31.59 5.14 -1.91
C LEU A 346 -32.23 4.89 -0.54
N THR A 347 -31.67 5.46 0.53
CA THR A 347 -32.23 5.32 1.88
C THR A 347 -33.62 5.93 1.96
N ASP A 348 -33.79 7.14 1.43
CA ASP A 348 -35.04 7.88 1.50
C ASP A 348 -36.15 7.22 0.66
N SER A 349 -35.78 6.77 -0.55
CA SER A 349 -36.67 6.02 -1.43
C SER A 349 -37.10 4.69 -0.80
N LEU A 350 -36.18 3.98 -0.14
CA LEU A 350 -36.47 2.71 0.55
C LEU A 350 -37.40 2.94 1.75
N LEU A 351 -37.13 3.95 2.58
CA LEU A 351 -37.98 4.29 3.73
C LEU A 351 -39.40 4.65 3.29
N THR A 352 -39.52 5.44 2.23
CA THR A 352 -40.81 5.81 1.64
C THR A 352 -41.55 4.57 1.12
N ALA A 353 -40.85 3.64 0.47
CA ALA A 353 -41.42 2.39 0.00
C ALA A 353 -41.90 1.50 1.16
N ILE A 354 -41.09 1.35 2.22
CA ILE A 354 -41.44 0.58 3.42
C ILE A 354 -42.69 1.17 4.10
N ASP A 355 -42.73 2.48 4.30
CA ASP A 355 -43.89 3.18 4.88
C ASP A 355 -45.15 3.01 4.01
N SER A 356 -45.01 3.14 2.69
CA SER A 356 -46.12 2.93 1.75
C SER A 356 -46.67 1.50 1.83
N VAL A 357 -45.81 0.49 1.87
CA VAL A 357 -46.23 -0.92 2.00
C VAL A 357 -46.93 -1.17 3.34
N GLN A 358 -46.40 -0.63 4.45
CA GLN A 358 -47.03 -0.76 5.77
C GLN A 358 -48.40 -0.09 5.83
N LYS A 359 -48.55 1.10 5.23
CA LYS A 359 -49.84 1.80 5.13
C LYS A 359 -50.85 1.01 4.30
N HIS A 360 -50.45 0.48 3.15
CA HIS A 360 -51.31 -0.35 2.31
C HIS A 360 -51.76 -1.62 3.05
N ASN A 361 -50.85 -2.33 3.71
CA ASN A 361 -51.20 -3.52 4.50
C ASN A 361 -52.16 -3.18 5.65
N THR A 362 -51.95 -2.07 6.34
CA THR A 362 -52.84 -1.63 7.43
C THR A 362 -54.24 -1.28 6.88
N LYS A 363 -54.31 -0.55 5.77
CA LYS A 363 -55.57 -0.19 5.10
C LYS A 363 -56.35 -1.43 4.66
N LEU A 364 -55.69 -2.37 3.99
CA LEU A 364 -56.28 -3.65 3.58
C LEU A 364 -56.77 -4.46 4.79
N THR A 365 -56.02 -4.45 5.90
CA THR A 365 -56.44 -5.12 7.13
C THR A 365 -57.71 -4.50 7.69
N VAL A 366 -57.80 -3.17 7.77
CA VAL A 366 -58.99 -2.46 8.26
C VAL A 366 -60.21 -2.72 7.36
N GLU A 367 -60.04 -2.61 6.04
CA GLU A 367 -61.10 -2.89 5.06
C GLU A 367 -61.57 -4.36 5.13
N ALA A 368 -60.67 -5.32 5.33
CA ALA A 368 -61.02 -6.73 5.47
C ALA A 368 -61.72 -7.06 6.80
N MET A 369 -61.56 -6.21 7.83
CA MET A 369 -62.03 -6.43 9.20
C MET A 369 -63.28 -5.62 9.56
N THR A 370 -63.75 -4.73 8.68
CA THR A 370 -64.92 -3.88 8.91
C THR A 370 -66.05 -4.17 7.91
N ASP A 371 -67.29 -3.92 8.33
CA ASP A 371 -68.47 -3.99 7.48
C ASP A 371 -68.63 -2.68 6.69
N PRO A 372 -68.76 -2.72 5.36
CA PRO A 372 -68.77 -1.52 4.52
C PRO A 372 -69.99 -0.62 4.76
N LEU A 373 -71.13 -1.18 5.20
CA LEU A 373 -72.39 -0.46 5.38
C LEU A 373 -72.46 0.27 6.73
N THR A 374 -72.23 -0.46 7.82
CA THR A 374 -72.39 0.03 9.20
C THR A 374 -71.09 0.55 9.81
N LYS A 375 -69.94 0.29 9.17
CA LYS A 375 -68.58 0.58 9.68
C LYS A 375 -68.23 -0.13 10.98
N LEU A 376 -69.07 -1.05 11.44
CA LEU A 376 -68.77 -1.92 12.57
C LEU A 376 -67.71 -2.96 12.18
N PRO A 377 -66.95 -3.49 13.14
CA PRO A 377 -66.17 -4.70 12.92
C PRO A 377 -67.06 -5.84 12.41
N ASN A 378 -66.59 -6.57 11.40
CA ASN A 378 -67.37 -7.63 10.75
C ASN A 378 -67.17 -8.99 11.45
N ARG A 379 -67.77 -10.05 10.89
CA ARG A 379 -67.62 -11.44 11.37
C ARG A 379 -66.16 -11.90 11.54
N ARG A 380 -65.22 -11.49 10.68
CA ARG A 380 -63.80 -11.86 10.81
C ARG A 380 -63.16 -11.22 12.05
N SER A 381 -63.50 -9.95 12.31
CA SER A 381 -63.09 -9.28 13.55
C SER A 381 -63.68 -9.94 14.78
N LEU A 382 -64.95 -10.36 14.73
CA LEU A 382 -65.60 -11.05 15.84
C LEU A 382 -64.86 -12.34 16.20
N ASN A 383 -64.59 -13.20 15.21
CA ASN A 383 -63.86 -14.46 15.42
C ASN A 383 -62.49 -14.18 16.07
N THR A 384 -61.74 -13.21 15.54
CA THR A 384 -60.42 -12.83 16.08
C THR A 384 -60.50 -12.39 17.55
N VAL A 385 -61.54 -11.64 17.93
CA VAL A 385 -61.74 -11.17 19.30
C VAL A 385 -62.18 -12.31 20.23
N MET A 386 -63.11 -13.16 19.79
CA MET A 386 -63.58 -14.30 20.58
C MET A 386 -62.48 -15.34 20.81
N ASP A 387 -61.71 -15.69 19.77
CA ASP A 387 -60.57 -16.61 19.87
C ASP A 387 -59.58 -16.14 20.93
N ARG A 388 -59.29 -14.83 20.94
CA ARG A 388 -58.41 -14.22 21.95
C ARG A 388 -59.01 -14.31 23.35
N LEU A 389 -60.27 -13.92 23.54
CA LEU A 389 -60.91 -13.91 24.86
C LEU A 389 -61.03 -15.31 25.47
N VAL A 390 -61.33 -16.32 24.64
CA VAL A 390 -61.40 -17.73 25.08
C VAL A 390 -60.01 -18.27 25.41
N ASN A 391 -59.00 -18.01 24.58
CA ASN A 391 -57.62 -18.43 24.84
C ASN A 391 -57.05 -17.78 26.10
N ASP A 392 -57.36 -16.51 26.33
CA ASP A 392 -56.98 -15.76 27.54
C ASP A 392 -57.83 -16.18 28.77
N LYS A 393 -58.79 -17.11 28.62
CA LYS A 393 -59.77 -17.55 29.64
C LYS A 393 -60.49 -16.39 30.33
N GLN A 394 -60.71 -15.31 29.57
CA GLN A 394 -61.33 -14.11 30.09
C GLN A 394 -62.85 -14.28 30.17
N LEU A 395 -63.46 -13.93 31.30
CA LEU A 395 -64.92 -13.86 31.43
C LEU A 395 -65.49 -12.89 30.38
N PHE A 396 -66.51 -13.30 29.62
CA PHE A 396 -67.27 -12.39 28.76
C PHE A 396 -68.71 -12.89 28.57
N THR A 397 -69.63 -11.97 28.28
CA THR A 397 -70.97 -12.31 27.82
C THR A 397 -71.14 -11.94 26.35
N LEU A 398 -71.68 -12.87 25.58
CA LEU A 398 -72.08 -12.68 24.18
C LEU A 398 -73.58 -12.43 24.12
N ILE A 399 -73.96 -11.39 23.39
CA ILE A 399 -75.34 -11.03 23.11
C ILE A 399 -75.53 -11.09 21.59
N SER A 400 -76.38 -12.00 21.13
CA SER A 400 -76.82 -12.09 19.73
C SER A 400 -78.10 -11.28 19.56
N ILE A 401 -78.16 -10.43 18.55
CA ILE A 401 -79.24 -9.47 18.32
C ILE A 401 -79.69 -9.58 16.85
N ASP A 402 -80.99 -9.59 16.63
CA ASP A 402 -81.58 -9.60 15.30
C ASP A 402 -82.76 -8.64 15.23
N ILE A 403 -82.87 -7.91 14.11
CA ILE A 403 -83.96 -6.96 13.88
C ILE A 403 -85.21 -7.72 13.44
N ASP A 404 -86.26 -7.63 14.26
CA ASP A 404 -87.51 -8.35 14.02
C ASP A 404 -88.18 -7.86 12.73
N HIS A 405 -88.62 -8.81 11.90
CA HIS A 405 -89.31 -8.55 10.64
C HIS A 405 -88.51 -7.70 9.63
N PHE A 406 -87.17 -7.72 9.69
CA PHE A 406 -86.33 -6.93 8.77
C PHE A 406 -86.58 -7.23 7.29
N LYS A 407 -86.87 -8.48 6.93
CA LYS A 407 -87.31 -8.84 5.57
C LYS A 407 -88.55 -8.05 5.14
N SER A 408 -89.55 -7.91 6.01
CA SER A 408 -90.76 -7.12 5.73
C SER A 408 -90.45 -5.63 5.57
N ILE A 409 -89.45 -5.10 6.28
CA ILE A 409 -88.97 -3.73 6.09
C ILE A 409 -88.40 -3.57 4.67
N ASN A 410 -87.53 -4.48 4.25
CA ASN A 410 -86.97 -4.48 2.88
C ASN A 410 -88.05 -4.63 1.81
N ASP A 411 -88.99 -5.55 2.01
CA ASP A 411 -90.06 -5.84 1.05
C ASP A 411 -91.05 -4.65 0.91
N THR A 412 -91.23 -3.86 1.98
CA THR A 412 -92.18 -2.72 2.00
C THR A 412 -91.55 -1.39 1.60
N TYR A 413 -90.33 -1.12 2.08
CA TYR A 413 -89.68 0.20 1.94
C TYR A 413 -88.45 0.17 1.01
N GLY A 414 -88.10 -1.00 0.49
CA GLY A 414 -86.94 -1.21 -0.37
C GLY A 414 -85.64 -1.41 0.42
N HIS A 415 -84.66 -2.05 -0.22
CA HIS A 415 -83.36 -2.37 0.39
C HIS A 415 -82.57 -1.13 0.84
N GLN A 416 -82.71 0.01 0.16
CA GLN A 416 -82.03 1.25 0.58
C GLN A 416 -82.54 1.75 1.94
N ALA A 417 -83.84 1.66 2.19
CA ALA A 417 -84.42 2.01 3.49
C ALA A 417 -84.01 1.00 4.57
N GLY A 418 -83.95 -0.29 4.24
CA GLY A 418 -83.40 -1.30 5.14
C GLY A 418 -81.93 -1.05 5.51
N ASP A 419 -81.11 -0.62 4.56
CA ASP A 419 -79.72 -0.22 4.80
C ASP A 419 -79.61 0.98 5.75
N GLU A 420 -80.50 1.97 5.63
CA GLU A 420 -80.58 3.10 6.56
C GLU A 420 -80.99 2.65 7.96
N VAL A 421 -81.96 1.74 8.06
CA VAL A 421 -82.38 1.12 9.34
C VAL A 421 -81.20 0.40 10.01
N LEU A 422 -80.37 -0.31 9.25
CA LEU A 422 -79.17 -0.99 9.80
C LEU A 422 -78.11 0.00 10.29
N ARG A 423 -77.90 1.12 9.58
CA ARG A 423 -76.97 2.18 10.02
C ARG A 423 -77.46 2.86 11.29
N ASP A 424 -78.74 3.22 11.33
CA ASP A 424 -79.39 3.85 12.48
C ASP A 424 -79.38 2.94 13.71
N PHE A 425 -79.70 1.65 13.51
CA PHE A 425 -79.58 0.62 14.55
C PHE A 425 -78.15 0.57 15.12
N ALA A 426 -77.15 0.44 14.25
CA ALA A 426 -75.75 0.39 14.66
C ALA A 426 -75.33 1.63 15.47
N GLN A 427 -75.71 2.82 15.01
CA GLN A 427 -75.42 4.09 15.70
C GLN A 427 -76.11 4.18 17.06
N THR A 428 -77.39 3.81 17.11
CA THR A 428 -78.19 3.82 18.33
C THR A 428 -77.60 2.89 19.37
N VAL A 429 -77.28 1.64 19.02
CA VAL A 429 -76.64 0.71 19.94
C VAL A 429 -75.27 1.21 20.39
N GLN A 430 -74.45 1.77 19.47
CA GLN A 430 -73.15 2.34 19.82
C GLN A 430 -73.23 3.50 20.82
N SER A 431 -74.31 4.29 20.79
CA SER A 431 -74.54 5.39 21.76
C SER A 431 -74.89 4.90 23.16
N VAL A 432 -75.47 3.69 23.27
CA VAL A 432 -75.90 3.08 24.55
C VAL A 432 -74.75 2.32 25.21
N ILE A 433 -73.89 1.67 24.42
CA ILE A 433 -72.82 0.83 24.94
C ILE A 433 -71.56 1.62 25.28
N ARG A 434 -70.76 1.09 26.22
CA ARG A 434 -69.48 1.68 26.62
C ARG A 434 -68.38 1.34 25.61
N LYS A 435 -67.31 2.13 25.57
CA LYS A 435 -66.11 1.89 24.72
C LYS A 435 -65.46 0.50 24.92
N THR A 436 -65.63 -0.11 26.09
CA THR A 436 -65.13 -1.46 26.40
C THR A 436 -65.94 -2.57 25.75
N ASN A 437 -67.19 -2.28 25.38
CA ASN A 437 -68.11 -3.22 24.75
C ASN A 437 -67.91 -3.14 23.24
N ARG A 438 -68.01 -4.27 22.55
CA ARG A 438 -67.75 -4.32 21.10
C ARG A 438 -68.97 -4.85 20.37
N LEU A 439 -69.56 -4.00 19.55
CA LEU A 439 -70.64 -4.36 18.63
C LEU A 439 -70.05 -4.77 17.28
N PHE A 440 -70.52 -5.88 16.73
CA PHE A 440 -70.12 -6.46 15.46
C PHE A 440 -71.36 -6.65 14.59
N ARG A 441 -71.21 -6.50 13.26
CA ARG A 441 -72.22 -6.98 12.32
C ARG A 441 -71.82 -8.37 11.84
N TYR A 442 -72.64 -9.37 12.13
CA TYR A 442 -72.33 -10.77 11.82
C TYR A 442 -72.73 -11.15 10.39
N GLY A 443 -73.89 -10.68 9.93
CA GLY A 443 -74.41 -10.84 8.56
C GLY A 443 -75.82 -10.25 8.45
N GLY A 444 -76.28 -9.85 7.27
CA GLY A 444 -77.66 -9.35 7.08
C GLY A 444 -78.09 -8.31 8.12
N GLU A 445 -79.11 -8.65 8.90
CA GLU A 445 -79.67 -7.94 10.06
C GLU A 445 -79.18 -8.41 11.44
N GLU A 446 -78.18 -9.30 11.48
CA GLU A 446 -77.66 -9.93 12.69
C GLU A 446 -76.45 -9.15 13.24
N PHE A 447 -76.54 -8.81 14.53
CA PHE A 447 -75.49 -8.11 15.27
C PHE A 447 -75.09 -8.91 16.50
N VAL A 448 -73.82 -8.80 16.86
CA VAL A 448 -73.27 -9.48 18.04
C VAL A 448 -72.60 -8.45 18.92
N LEU A 449 -72.92 -8.44 20.19
CA LEU A 449 -72.31 -7.58 21.19
C LEU A 449 -71.52 -8.43 22.18
N ILE A 450 -70.23 -8.12 22.31
CA ILE A 450 -69.34 -8.76 23.29
C ILE A 450 -69.13 -7.82 24.47
N LEU A 451 -69.37 -8.34 25.67
CA LEU A 451 -69.20 -7.64 26.94
C LEU A 451 -68.09 -8.31 27.76
N PRO A 452 -66.82 -7.83 27.66
CA PRO A 452 -65.73 -8.36 28.46
C PRO A 452 -65.97 -8.14 29.97
N ASN A 453 -65.54 -9.11 30.78
CA ASN A 453 -65.63 -9.11 32.24
C ASN A 453 -67.04 -8.81 32.79
N THR A 454 -68.07 -9.21 32.05
CA THR A 454 -69.47 -8.96 32.40
C THR A 454 -70.20 -10.30 32.50
N LYS A 455 -70.91 -10.50 33.61
CA LYS A 455 -71.80 -11.66 33.82
C LYS A 455 -73.18 -11.43 33.21
N THR A 456 -73.91 -12.50 33.00
CA THR A 456 -75.21 -12.56 32.34
C THR A 456 -76.24 -11.60 32.94
N GLU A 457 -76.31 -11.46 34.27
CA GLU A 457 -77.26 -10.54 34.93
C GLU A 457 -77.11 -9.09 34.45
N LYS A 458 -75.88 -8.58 34.45
CA LYS A 458 -75.57 -7.22 33.99
C LYS A 458 -75.71 -7.08 32.48
N ALA A 459 -75.37 -8.14 31.74
CA ALA A 459 -75.55 -8.20 30.30
C ALA A 459 -77.04 -8.12 29.92
N TYR A 460 -77.91 -8.79 30.68
CA TYR A 460 -79.36 -8.76 30.49
C TYR A 460 -79.93 -7.36 30.67
N TYR A 461 -79.53 -6.63 31.72
CA TYR A 461 -79.96 -5.24 31.89
C TYR A 461 -79.53 -4.35 30.73
N LEU A 462 -78.30 -4.52 30.21
CA LEU A 462 -77.84 -3.76 29.05
C LEU A 462 -78.60 -4.15 27.77
N ALA A 463 -78.86 -5.44 27.57
CA ALA A 463 -79.65 -5.94 26.45
C ALA A 463 -81.08 -5.39 26.47
N GLU A 464 -81.75 -5.41 27.62
CA GLU A 464 -83.08 -4.83 27.79
C GLU A 464 -83.09 -3.31 27.57
N MET A 465 -82.06 -2.60 28.06
CA MET A 465 -81.90 -1.19 27.77
C MET A 465 -81.78 -0.94 26.26
N ILE A 466 -80.94 -1.69 25.55
CA ILE A 466 -80.82 -1.58 24.09
C ILE A 466 -82.17 -1.86 23.41
N ARG A 467 -82.86 -2.94 23.81
CA ARG A 467 -84.16 -3.33 23.26
C ARG A 467 -85.21 -2.24 23.45
N ILE A 468 -85.33 -1.69 24.65
CA ILE A 468 -86.29 -0.63 24.98
C ILE A 468 -85.93 0.66 24.23
N THR A 469 -84.65 1.02 24.15
CA THR A 469 -84.21 2.20 23.39
C THR A 469 -84.57 2.06 21.92
N ILE A 470 -84.32 0.91 21.29
CA ILE A 470 -84.67 0.67 19.89
C ILE A 470 -86.19 0.69 19.68
N ALA A 471 -86.96 0.02 20.54
CA ALA A 471 -88.42 -0.03 20.45
C ALA A 471 -89.11 1.33 20.64
N ASN A 472 -88.45 2.29 21.30
CA ASN A 472 -88.96 3.64 21.52
C ASN A 472 -88.35 4.69 20.58
N SER A 473 -87.30 4.34 19.83
CA SER A 473 -86.66 5.26 18.89
C SER A 473 -87.37 5.20 17.54
N MET A 474 -87.55 6.37 16.93
CA MET A 474 -88.10 6.44 15.57
C MET A 474 -87.02 6.04 14.59
N SER A 475 -87.21 4.95 13.84
CA SER A 475 -86.27 4.56 12.78
C SER A 475 -86.47 5.42 11.52
N PRO A 476 -85.52 5.40 10.56
CA PRO A 476 -85.59 6.20 9.33
C PRO A 476 -86.84 5.98 8.48
N ILE A 477 -87.53 4.83 8.63
CA ILE A 477 -88.80 4.52 7.95
C ILE A 477 -90.04 5.12 8.63
N GLY A 478 -89.86 5.99 9.64
CA GLY A 478 -90.94 6.69 10.32
C GLY A 478 -91.78 5.81 11.26
N LYS A 479 -91.25 4.65 11.66
CA LYS A 479 -91.85 3.76 12.67
C LYS A 479 -90.76 3.17 13.59
N PRO A 480 -91.06 2.85 14.85
CA PRO A 480 -90.13 2.08 15.67
C PRO A 480 -89.94 0.66 15.12
N ILE A 481 -88.73 0.13 15.27
CA ILE A 481 -88.43 -1.28 14.99
C ILE A 481 -88.30 -2.03 16.32
N THR A 482 -88.40 -3.35 16.28
CA THR A 482 -88.19 -4.20 17.45
C THR A 482 -87.05 -5.16 17.20
N ILE A 483 -86.41 -5.63 18.27
CA ILE A 483 -85.31 -6.58 18.20
C ILE A 483 -85.54 -7.75 19.14
N SER A 484 -85.10 -8.91 18.69
CA SER A 484 -84.97 -10.10 19.53
C SER A 484 -83.51 -10.25 19.97
N ILE A 485 -83.31 -10.67 21.21
CA ILE A 485 -81.97 -10.79 21.81
C ILE A 485 -81.79 -12.15 22.48
N GLY A 486 -80.63 -12.78 22.29
CA GLY A 486 -80.19 -13.99 22.98
C GLY A 486 -78.85 -13.77 23.70
N ILE A 487 -78.70 -14.30 24.92
CA ILE A 487 -77.53 -14.06 25.77
C ILE A 487 -76.86 -15.37 26.19
N SER A 488 -75.53 -15.43 26.12
CA SER A 488 -74.71 -16.53 26.61
C SER A 488 -73.41 -16.06 27.27
N GLU A 489 -73.02 -16.64 28.40
CA GLU A 489 -71.82 -16.26 29.17
C GLU A 489 -70.74 -17.33 29.11
N PHE A 490 -69.50 -16.89 28.87
CA PHE A 490 -68.31 -17.72 28.96
C PHE A 490 -67.59 -17.47 30.30
N PRO A 491 -67.23 -18.52 31.06
CA PRO A 491 -67.35 -19.94 30.74
C PRO A 491 -68.65 -20.61 31.25
N ALA A 492 -69.57 -19.86 31.87
CA ALA A 492 -70.70 -20.42 32.60
C ALA A 492 -71.64 -21.31 31.75
N HIS A 493 -71.84 -20.94 30.48
CA HIS A 493 -72.77 -21.64 29.58
C HIS A 493 -72.06 -22.58 28.59
N ALA A 494 -70.75 -22.41 28.35
CA ALA A 494 -69.95 -23.31 27.52
C ALA A 494 -68.44 -23.04 27.62
N GLU A 495 -67.65 -24.03 27.19
CA GLU A 495 -66.17 -24.01 27.23
C GLU A 495 -65.50 -23.69 25.89
N SER A 496 -66.25 -23.52 24.79
CA SER A 496 -65.70 -23.16 23.48
C SER A 496 -66.47 -22.00 22.83
N TYR A 497 -65.82 -21.25 21.94
CA TYR A 497 -66.44 -20.10 21.29
C TYR A 497 -67.65 -20.51 20.43
N GLU A 498 -67.58 -21.65 19.73
CA GLU A 498 -68.66 -22.15 18.87
C GLU A 498 -69.90 -22.46 19.70
N LYS A 499 -69.71 -23.08 20.87
CA LYS A 499 -70.79 -23.42 21.79
C LYS A 499 -71.39 -22.18 22.44
N ILE A 500 -70.57 -21.20 22.84
CA ILE A 500 -71.07 -19.93 23.39
C ILE A 500 -71.93 -19.19 22.36
N PHE A 501 -71.44 -19.09 21.13
CA PHE A 501 -72.16 -18.44 20.04
C PHE A 501 -73.47 -19.19 19.74
N ARG A 502 -73.42 -20.52 19.61
CA ARG A 502 -74.60 -21.37 19.39
C ARG A 502 -75.64 -21.21 20.50
N ASN A 503 -75.21 -21.16 21.76
CA ASN A 503 -76.13 -20.99 22.89
C ASN A 503 -76.84 -19.63 22.85
N ALA A 504 -76.13 -18.56 22.49
CA ALA A 504 -76.77 -17.26 22.30
C ALA A 504 -77.73 -17.25 21.11
N ASP A 505 -77.42 -17.97 20.04
CA ASP A 505 -78.30 -18.12 18.87
C ASP A 505 -79.58 -18.91 19.20
N ILE A 506 -79.47 -19.99 19.99
CA ILE A 506 -80.62 -20.73 20.51
C ILE A 506 -81.52 -19.82 21.37
N ALA A 507 -80.92 -19.02 22.26
CA ALA A 507 -81.68 -18.07 23.08
C ALA A 507 -82.33 -16.96 22.23
N LEU A 508 -81.66 -16.50 21.17
CA LEU A 508 -82.21 -15.53 20.23
C LEU A 508 -83.41 -16.13 19.47
N TYR A 509 -83.29 -17.38 19.03
CA TYR A 509 -84.38 -18.11 18.38
C TYR A 509 -85.60 -18.23 19.30
N GLN A 510 -85.39 -18.54 20.59
CA GLN A 510 -86.46 -18.55 21.60
C GLN A 510 -87.16 -17.20 21.70
N SER A 511 -86.39 -16.10 21.77
CA SER A 511 -86.96 -14.75 21.75
C SER A 511 -87.86 -14.51 20.52
N LYS A 512 -87.46 -15.02 19.35
CA LYS A 512 -88.23 -14.89 18.10
C LYS A 512 -89.53 -15.72 18.09
N ILE A 513 -89.55 -16.93 18.64
CA ILE A 513 -90.75 -17.78 18.64
C ILE A 513 -91.73 -17.41 19.75
N GLU A 514 -91.24 -16.91 20.88
CA GLU A 514 -92.08 -16.53 22.01
C GLU A 514 -92.58 -15.06 21.93
N GLY A 515 -92.84 -14.57 20.72
CA GLY A 515 -93.50 -13.28 20.51
C GLY A 515 -92.61 -12.09 20.13
N ARG A 516 -91.30 -12.28 19.94
CA ARG A 516 -90.34 -11.23 19.52
C ARG A 516 -90.24 -10.06 20.50
N ASN A 517 -89.46 -9.04 20.16
CA ASN A 517 -89.22 -7.86 21.00
C ASN A 517 -88.86 -8.23 22.45
N ARG A 518 -87.94 -9.19 22.63
CA ARG A 518 -87.56 -9.69 23.95
C ARG A 518 -86.14 -10.20 24.05
N THR A 519 -85.66 -10.27 25.28
CA THR A 519 -84.34 -10.80 25.62
C THR A 519 -84.48 -12.13 26.34
N THR A 520 -83.73 -13.14 25.89
CA THR A 520 -83.67 -14.45 26.53
C THR A 520 -82.23 -14.79 26.91
N ILE A 521 -82.04 -15.21 28.16
CA ILE A 521 -80.79 -15.82 28.62
C ILE A 521 -80.84 -17.30 28.30
N TRP A 522 -79.77 -17.83 27.71
CA TRP A 522 -79.65 -19.27 27.48
C TRP A 522 -79.67 -20.03 28.82
N SER A 523 -80.49 -21.08 28.88
CA SER A 523 -80.51 -22.02 30.00
C SER A 523 -80.61 -23.45 29.47
N LYS A 524 -80.04 -24.41 30.20
CA LYS A 524 -79.98 -25.82 29.81
C LYS A 524 -81.36 -26.49 29.65
N ASP A 525 -82.38 -25.95 30.31
CA ASP A 525 -83.76 -26.46 30.28
C ASP A 525 -84.54 -26.09 29.00
N LYS A 526 -83.90 -25.38 28.05
CA LYS A 526 -84.55 -24.86 26.83
C LYS A 526 -83.92 -25.35 25.51
N GLU A 527 -83.10 -26.40 25.55
CA GLU A 527 -82.79 -27.21 24.35
C GLU A 527 -83.97 -28.11 23.98
#